data_AF-A0A821CLJ2-F1
#
_entry.id   AF-A0A821CLJ2-F1
#
_cell.length_a   1.000
_cell.length_b   1.000
_cell.length_c   1.000
_cell.angle_alpha   90.00
_cell.angle_beta   90.00
_cell.angle_gamma   90.00
#
_symmetry.space_group_name_H-M   'P 1'
#
loop_
_entity.id
_entity.type
_entity.pdbx_description
1 polymer ?
#
loop_
_entity_poly.entity_id
_entity_poly.type
_entity_poly.pdbx_seq_one_letter_code
_entity_poly.pdbx_strand_id
1 'polypeptide(L)'
;CSKHHAHEFFLKKKDYLNEDGRKQYWIEFIDPLNGKPYYYVQSTSDTLFKIDEHFRYFGITIVDLGCCRVIEHLQHGTPVFVGCIFTSASKMDPYIQQLPNEYNFTSRN
;
A
#
# COMPACT_ATOMS: atom_id res chain seq x y z
N CYS A 1 13.10 -9.08 5.83
CA CYS A 1 12.50 -9.07 4.47
C CYS A 1 11.24 -8.22 4.54
N SER A 2 11.19 -7.11 3.80
CA SER A 2 10.08 -6.12 3.80
C SER A 2 8.68 -6.74 3.64
N LYS A 3 8.60 -7.94 3.04
CA LYS A 3 7.40 -8.79 2.96
C LYS A 3 6.73 -9.07 4.31
N HIS A 4 7.50 -9.33 5.37
CA HIS A 4 6.95 -9.74 6.65
C HIS A 4 6.37 -8.55 7.43
N HIS A 5 6.96 -7.35 7.28
CA HIS A 5 6.50 -6.16 8.00
C HIS A 5 5.20 -5.58 7.42
N ALA A 6 5.04 -5.50 6.09
CA ALA A 6 3.77 -5.05 5.51
C ALA A 6 2.63 -6.05 5.78
N HIS A 7 2.94 -7.35 5.75
CA HIS A 7 2.01 -8.45 6.00
C HIS A 7 1.50 -8.45 7.44
N GLU A 8 2.38 -8.32 8.44
CA GLU A 8 1.96 -8.28 9.85
C GLU A 8 1.18 -7.02 10.23
N PHE A 9 1.43 -5.89 9.55
CA PHE A 9 0.88 -4.61 9.95
C PHE A 9 -0.57 -4.40 9.52
N PHE A 10 -0.93 -4.76 8.27
CA PHE A 10 -2.23 -4.40 7.71
C PHE A 10 -3.20 -5.58 7.52
N LEU A 11 -2.71 -6.83 7.49
CA LEU A 11 -3.56 -7.98 7.15
C LEU A 11 -4.36 -8.55 8.33
N LYS A 12 -4.18 -8.01 9.54
CA LYS A 12 -4.94 -8.48 10.71
C LYS A 12 -6.38 -7.96 10.74
N LYS A 13 -6.76 -6.97 9.92
CA LYS A 13 -8.10 -6.38 9.95
C LYS A 13 -8.64 -6.06 8.56
N LYS A 14 -9.61 -6.86 8.10
CA LYS A 14 -10.46 -6.58 6.95
C LYS A 14 -11.31 -5.32 7.13
N ASP A 15 -11.69 -5.06 8.39
CA ASP A 15 -12.50 -3.92 8.80
C ASP A 15 -11.87 -3.29 10.04
N TYR A 16 -11.77 -1.96 10.06
CA TYR A 16 -11.48 -1.23 11.29
C TYR A 16 -12.77 -1.08 12.09
N LEU A 17 -12.76 -1.54 13.35
CA LEU A 17 -13.91 -1.48 14.25
C LEU A 17 -13.65 -0.42 15.32
N ASN A 18 -14.68 0.35 15.63
CA ASN A 18 -14.74 1.25 16.79
C ASN A 18 -14.65 0.46 18.12
N GLU A 19 -14.48 1.19 19.23
CA GLU A 19 -14.49 0.62 20.59
C GLU A 19 -15.81 -0.12 20.92
N ASP A 20 -16.92 0.29 20.32
CA ASP A 20 -18.25 -0.34 20.46
C ASP A 20 -18.46 -1.54 19.52
N GLY A 21 -17.42 -1.92 18.75
CA GLY A 21 -17.45 -3.03 17.81
C GLY A 21 -18.13 -2.73 16.47
N ARG A 22 -18.59 -1.51 16.22
CA ARG A 22 -19.16 -1.14 14.91
C ARG A 22 -18.06 -0.89 13.88
N LYS A 23 -18.29 -1.33 12.64
CA LYS A 23 -17.39 -1.07 11.51
C LYS A 23 -17.31 0.43 11.21
N GLN A 24 -16.11 0.99 11.28
CA GLN A 24 -15.83 2.40 11.03
C GLN A 24 -15.53 2.65 9.54
N TYR A 25 -14.71 1.80 8.93
CA TYR A 25 -14.37 1.87 7.50
C TYR A 25 -13.85 0.53 6.96
N TRP A 26 -14.05 0.31 5.65
CA TRP A 26 -13.42 -0.80 4.93
C TRP A 26 -11.95 -0.46 4.68
N ILE A 27 -11.09 -1.47 4.76
CA ILE A 27 -9.70 -1.40 4.32
C ILE A 27 -9.45 -2.55 3.34
N GLU A 28 -8.72 -2.28 2.26
CA GLU A 28 -8.26 -3.29 1.34
C GLU A 28 -6.79 -3.05 0.99
N PHE A 29 -6.04 -4.13 0.87
CA PHE A 29 -4.65 -4.10 0.43
C PHE A 29 -4.54 -4.73 -0.95
N ILE A 30 -3.72 -4.15 -1.83
CA ILE A 30 -3.38 -4.80 -3.09
C ILE A 30 -2.17 -5.69 -2.87
N ASP A 31 -2.33 -7.00 -3.03
CA ASP A 31 -1.23 -7.94 -2.96
C ASP A 31 -0.23 -7.65 -4.10
N PRO A 32 1.00 -7.21 -3.78
CA PRO A 32 1.97 -6.77 -4.77
C PRO A 32 2.56 -7.94 -5.59
N LEU A 33 2.27 -9.19 -5.22
CA LEU A 33 2.66 -10.38 -5.98
C LEU A 33 1.73 -10.65 -7.16
N ASN A 34 0.43 -10.47 -6.98
CA ASN A 34 -0.59 -10.79 -8.01
C ASN A 34 -1.38 -9.56 -8.48
N GLY A 35 -1.17 -8.40 -7.87
CA GLY A 35 -1.83 -7.13 -8.16
C GLY A 35 -3.32 -7.10 -7.80
N LYS A 36 -3.82 -8.05 -7.01
CA LYS A 36 -5.25 -8.20 -6.70
C LYS A 36 -5.59 -7.66 -5.31
N PRO A 37 -6.85 -7.25 -5.08
CA PRO A 37 -7.38 -7.03 -3.73
C PRO A 37 -7.18 -8.28 -2.86
N TYR A 38 -6.61 -8.13 -1.66
CA TYR A 38 -6.27 -9.26 -0.80
C TYR A 38 -7.52 -9.97 -0.27
N TYR A 39 -8.52 -9.23 0.20
CA TYR A 39 -9.75 -9.83 0.75
C TYR A 39 -10.80 -10.15 -0.30
N TYR A 40 -10.79 -9.45 -1.43
CA TYR A 40 -11.80 -9.58 -2.48
C TYR A 40 -11.20 -9.95 -3.84
N VAL A 41 -10.29 -10.92 -3.89
CA VAL A 41 -9.57 -11.34 -5.11
C VAL A 41 -10.50 -11.60 -6.32
N GLN A 42 -11.70 -12.14 -6.09
CA GLN A 42 -12.66 -12.50 -7.14
C GLN A 42 -13.59 -11.35 -7.58
N SER A 43 -13.51 -10.17 -6.96
CA SER A 43 -14.42 -9.07 -7.25
C SER A 43 -14.09 -8.29 -8.52
N THR A 44 -12.88 -8.45 -9.06
CA THR A 44 -12.43 -7.76 -10.28
C THR A 44 -11.38 -8.53 -11.07
N SER A 45 -11.43 -8.37 -12.39
CA SER A 45 -10.37 -8.78 -13.32
C SER A 45 -9.18 -7.82 -13.35
N ASP A 46 -9.32 -6.60 -12.84
CA ASP A 46 -8.28 -5.58 -12.85
C ASP A 46 -7.14 -5.90 -11.87
N THR A 47 -5.96 -5.36 -12.15
CA THR A 47 -4.77 -5.53 -11.31
C THR A 47 -4.00 -4.22 -11.17
N LEU A 48 -3.27 -4.10 -10.06
CA LEU A 48 -2.29 -3.04 -9.81
C LEU A 48 -0.99 -3.69 -9.33
N PHE A 49 -0.09 -4.01 -10.27
CA PHE A 49 1.17 -4.69 -9.98
C PHE A 49 2.23 -3.74 -9.41
N LYS A 50 3.23 -4.28 -8.71
CA LYS A 50 4.34 -3.52 -8.10
C LYS A 50 5.16 -2.60 -9.04
N ILE A 51 5.00 -2.74 -10.36
CA ILE A 51 5.69 -1.93 -11.41
C ILE A 51 4.69 -1.20 -12.32
N ASP A 52 3.46 -1.02 -11.85
CA ASP A 52 2.38 -0.42 -12.64
C ASP A 52 2.61 1.08 -12.87
N GLU A 53 2.43 1.54 -14.11
CA GLU A 53 2.66 2.94 -14.52
C GLU A 53 1.84 3.95 -13.72
N HIS A 54 0.71 3.53 -13.14
CA HIS A 54 -0.08 4.40 -12.27
C HIS A 54 0.69 4.90 -11.04
N PHE A 55 1.76 4.22 -10.61
CA PHE A 55 2.61 4.70 -9.52
C PHE A 55 3.32 6.03 -9.82
N ARG A 56 3.45 6.42 -11.09
CA ARG A 56 3.97 7.75 -11.45
C ARG A 56 3.12 8.89 -10.89
N TYR A 57 1.80 8.71 -10.81
CA TYR A 57 0.90 9.71 -10.22
C TYR A 57 1.11 9.87 -8.70
N PHE A 58 1.79 8.93 -8.07
CA PHE A 58 2.11 8.94 -6.65
C PHE A 58 3.59 9.26 -6.36
N GLY A 59 4.31 9.84 -7.34
CA GLY A 59 5.70 10.28 -7.15
C GLY A 59 6.73 9.15 -7.22
N ILE A 60 6.39 8.02 -7.84
CA ILE A 60 7.34 6.93 -8.10
C ILE A 60 7.82 7.02 -9.54
N THR A 61 9.13 6.98 -9.75
CA THR A 61 9.70 6.86 -11.09
C THR A 61 9.71 5.40 -11.49
N ILE A 62 9.24 5.12 -12.71
CA ILE A 62 9.35 3.79 -13.32
C ILE A 62 10.33 3.88 -14.49
N VAL A 63 11.38 3.07 -14.45
CA VAL A 63 12.40 3.00 -15.50
C VAL A 63 12.20 1.71 -16.29
N ASP A 64 12.05 1.84 -17.60
CA ASP A 64 11.93 0.71 -18.52
C ASP A 64 13.33 0.26 -18.99
N LEU A 65 13.66 -1.00 -18.75
CA LEU A 65 14.91 -1.65 -19.16
C LEU A 65 14.67 -2.67 -20.29
N GLY A 66 13.53 -2.59 -20.99
CA GLY A 66 13.10 -3.52 -22.02
C GLY A 66 12.32 -4.69 -21.43
N CYS A 67 13.02 -5.73 -20.96
CA CYS A 67 12.35 -6.93 -20.39
C CYS A 67 11.95 -6.77 -18.92
N CYS A 68 12.46 -5.73 -18.26
CA CYS A 68 12.24 -5.46 -16.84
C CYS A 68 11.89 -3.99 -16.62
N ARG A 69 11.17 -3.73 -15.53
CA ARG A 69 10.95 -2.37 -15.04
C ARG A 69 11.47 -2.25 -13.61
N VAL A 70 12.02 -1.09 -13.30
CA VAL A 70 12.54 -0.76 -11.97
C VAL A 70 11.75 0.43 -11.41
N ILE A 71 11.37 0.32 -10.14
CA ILE A 71 10.77 1.42 -9.38
C ILE A 71 11.86 2.15 -8.62
N GLU A 72 11.83 3.48 -8.67
CA GLU A 72 12.71 4.37 -7.93
C GLU A 72 11.87 5.39 -7.17
N HIS A 73 12.12 5.51 -5.86
CA HIS A 73 11.46 6.51 -5.04
C HIS A 73 12.23 7.83 -5.14
N LEU A 74 11.56 8.94 -5.47
CA LEU A 74 12.21 10.24 -5.68
C LEU A 74 13.17 10.66 -4.54
N GLN A 75 12.82 10.34 -3.29
CA GLN A 75 13.65 10.68 -2.13
C GLN A 75 14.61 9.55 -1.68
N HIS A 76 14.28 8.28 -1.96
CA HIS A 76 14.98 7.13 -1.35
C HIS A 76 15.71 6.27 -2.38
N GLY A 77 15.64 6.60 -3.67
CA GLY A 77 16.27 5.87 -4.75
C GLY A 77 15.79 4.42 -4.82
N THR A 78 16.74 3.52 -5.04
CA THR A 78 16.56 2.05 -5.05
C THR A 78 17.56 1.38 -4.10
N PRO A 79 17.22 0.25 -3.44
CA PRO A 79 16.02 -0.56 -3.62
C PRO A 79 14.85 -0.14 -2.71
N VAL A 80 13.65 -0.04 -3.28
CA VAL A 80 12.40 0.22 -2.56
C VAL A 80 11.34 -0.82 -2.88
N PHE A 81 10.35 -0.92 -2.01
CA PHE A 81 9.16 -1.73 -2.23
C PHE A 81 7.93 -0.85 -2.11
N VAL A 82 7.05 -0.91 -3.11
CA VAL A 82 5.82 -0.11 -3.16
C VAL A 82 4.61 -1.05 -3.09
N GLY A 83 3.61 -0.65 -2.33
CA GLY A 83 2.31 -1.31 -2.23
C GLY A 83 1.23 -0.29 -1.90
N CYS A 84 -0.03 -0.66 -2.10
CA CYS A 84 -1.17 0.22 -1.89
C CYS A 84 -2.17 -0.33 -0.90
N ILE A 85 -2.70 0.60 -0.10
CA ILE A 85 -3.84 0.38 0.79
C ILE A 85 -4.93 1.34 0.38
N PHE A 86 -6.15 0.83 0.29
CA PHE A 86 -7.36 1.58 -0.01
C PHE A 86 -8.30 1.51 1.19
N THR A 87 -9.01 2.61 1.48
CA THR A 87 -9.93 2.69 2.61
C THR A 87 -11.07 3.67 2.33
N SER A 88 -12.23 3.45 2.94
CA SER A 88 -13.32 4.45 2.98
C SER A 88 -13.13 5.51 4.05
N ALA A 89 -12.10 5.40 4.88
CA ALA A 89 -11.84 6.38 5.92
C ALA A 89 -11.64 7.77 5.30
N SER A 90 -12.24 8.78 5.91
CA SER A 90 -12.04 10.16 5.48
C SER A 90 -10.61 10.60 5.77
N LYS A 91 -10.03 11.42 4.90
CA LYS A 91 -8.75 12.11 5.17
C LYS A 91 -8.77 12.98 6.43
N MET A 92 -9.98 13.34 6.90
CA MET A 92 -10.19 14.11 8.13
C MET A 92 -10.32 13.22 9.37
N ASP A 93 -10.31 11.90 9.21
CA ASP A 93 -10.35 10.97 10.34
C ASP A 93 -9.06 11.11 11.17
N PRO A 94 -9.16 11.31 12.50
CA PRO A 94 -7.98 11.52 13.35
C PRO A 94 -6.95 10.40 13.29
N TYR A 95 -7.39 9.14 13.12
CA TYR A 95 -6.47 8.01 13.00
C TYR A 95 -5.70 8.07 11.67
N ILE A 96 -6.40 8.37 10.56
CA ILE A 96 -5.78 8.52 9.23
C ILE A 96 -4.75 9.66 9.23
N GLN A 97 -5.01 10.75 9.93
CA GLN A 97 -4.07 11.87 10.04
C GLN A 97 -2.81 11.56 10.87
N GLN A 98 -2.86 10.54 11.73
CA GLN A 98 -1.72 10.12 12.55
C GLN A 98 -0.78 9.17 11.81
N LEU A 99 -1.29 8.35 10.88
CA LEU A 99 -0.50 7.35 10.15
C LEU A 99 0.78 7.92 9.49
N PRO A 100 0.77 9.08 8.80
CA PRO A 100 1.98 9.60 8.17
C PRO A 100 3.12 9.89 9.16
N ASN A 101 2.77 10.31 10.39
CA ASN A 101 3.76 10.64 11.41
C ASN A 101 4.32 9.38 12.09
N GLU A 102 3.52 8.32 12.18
CA GLU A 102 3.91 7.06 12.80
C GLU A 102 4.86 6.24 11.90
N TYR A 103 4.73 6.37 10.57
CA TYR A 103 5.50 5.57 9.59
C TYR A 103 6.46 6.38 8.71
N ASN A 104 6.96 7.51 9.18
CA ASN A 104 8.18 8.10 8.64
C ASN A 104 9.37 7.15 8.93
N PHE A 105 9.45 6.06 8.17
CA PHE A 105 10.65 5.25 8.02
C PHE A 105 11.67 6.07 7.22
N THR A 106 12.25 7.10 7.85
CA THR A 106 13.59 7.52 7.47
C THR A 106 14.45 6.28 7.65
N SER A 107 14.98 5.74 6.55
CA SER A 107 15.96 4.66 6.56
C SER A 107 16.99 4.95 7.65
N ARG A 108 16.98 4.17 8.73
CA ARG A 108 18.09 4.16 9.68
C ARG A 108 19.31 3.76 8.85
N ASN A 109 20.27 4.69 8.74
CA ASN A 109 21.58 4.47 8.16
C ASN A 109 22.25 3.23 8.76
#